data_AF-A0A958XYF9-F1
#
_entry.id   AF-A0A958XYF9-F1
#
_cell.length_a   1.000
_cell.length_b   1.000
_cell.length_c   1.000
_cell.angle_alpha   90.00
_cell.angle_beta   90.00
_cell.angle_gamma   90.00
#
_symmetry.space_group_name_H-M   'P 1'
#
loop_
_entity.id
_entity.type
_entity.pdbx_description
1 polymer ?
#
loop_
_entity_poly.entity_id
_entity_poly.type
_entity_poly.pdbx_seq_one_letter_code
_entity_poly.pdbx_strand_id
1 'polypeptide(L)'
;QHLIALDDSLGHIRNHACETISLAQTIRNYTDGINKHDFRSCPPDFTRAFTRHLQAWIDMIPFVEKHNDLRGEMHVLFEQLEKGPDAATFIPLLRNVWDTWAEVEAAMK
;
A
#
# COMPACT_ATOMS: atom_id res chain seq x y z
N GLN A 1 -14.45 10.86 8.55
CA GLN A 1 -13.44 9.80 8.62
C GLN A 1 -12.11 10.33 8.07
N HIS A 2 -11.31 11.00 8.91
CA HIS A 2 -10.09 11.70 8.45
C HIS A 2 -9.01 10.76 7.87
N LEU A 3 -8.94 9.52 8.35
CA LEU A 3 -7.94 8.54 7.89
C LEU A 3 -8.23 8.00 6.49
N ILE A 4 -9.49 7.81 6.11
CA ILE A 4 -9.85 7.37 4.76
C ILE A 4 -9.59 8.47 3.73
N ALA A 5 -9.90 9.72 4.07
CA ALA A 5 -9.57 10.86 3.20
C ALA A 5 -8.05 11.05 3.04
N LEU A 6 -7.28 10.77 4.10
CA LEU A 6 -5.82 10.80 4.04
C LEU A 6 -5.27 9.64 3.19
N ASP A 7 -5.79 8.43 3.38
CA ASP A 7 -5.44 7.26 2.58
C ASP A 7 -5.69 7.51 1.09
N ASP A 8 -6.88 8.00 0.74
CA ASP A 8 -7.26 8.36 -0.63
C ASP A 8 -6.32 9.42 -1.22
N SER A 9 -6.05 10.49 -0.46
CA SER A 9 -5.12 11.54 -0.87
C SER A 9 -3.70 11.01 -1.10
N LEU A 10 -3.18 10.17 -0.20
CA LEU A 10 -1.83 9.61 -0.34
C LEU A 10 -1.79 8.53 -1.43
N GLY A 11 -2.87 7.77 -1.64
CA GLY A 11 -3.02 6.79 -2.71
C GLY A 11 -2.96 7.42 -4.09
N HIS A 12 -3.61 8.57 -4.28
CA HIS A 12 -3.49 9.35 -5.52
C HIS A 12 -2.07 9.81 -5.79
N ILE A 13 -1.36 10.30 -4.77
CA ILE A 13 0.06 10.69 -4.89
C ILE A 13 0.91 9.47 -5.23
N ARG A 14 0.68 8.35 -4.53
CA ARG A 14 1.40 7.09 -4.70
C ARG A 14 1.32 6.56 -6.14
N ASN A 15 0.17 6.69 -6.79
CA ASN A 15 -0.03 6.15 -8.14
C ASN A 15 0.89 6.77 -9.18
N HIS A 16 1.17 8.09 -9.09
CA HIS A 16 2.08 8.78 -10.01
C HIS A 16 3.50 8.98 -9.46
N ALA A 17 3.70 8.89 -8.14
CA ALA A 17 5.02 9.06 -7.53
C ALA A 17 6.07 8.09 -8.10
N CYS A 18 5.65 6.88 -8.48
CA CYS A 18 6.49 5.85 -9.10
C CYS A 18 7.08 6.26 -10.47
N GLU A 19 6.61 7.34 -11.08
CA GLU A 19 7.20 7.92 -12.29
C GLU A 19 8.54 8.63 -12.01
N THR A 20 8.72 9.12 -10.77
CA THR A 20 9.87 9.97 -10.39
C THR A 20 10.74 9.34 -9.30
N ILE A 21 10.13 8.64 -8.36
CA ILE A 21 10.80 7.89 -7.31
C ILE A 21 10.49 6.39 -7.44
N SER A 22 11.22 5.53 -6.75
CA SER A 22 10.99 4.09 -6.89
C SER A 22 9.70 3.63 -6.21
N LEU A 23 9.23 2.44 -6.60
CA LEU A 23 8.07 1.79 -5.98
C LEU A 23 8.27 1.57 -4.48
N ALA A 24 9.46 1.14 -4.06
CA ALA A 24 9.83 1.00 -2.66
C ALA A 24 9.74 2.34 -1.89
N GLN A 25 10.33 3.41 -2.43
CA GLN A 25 10.29 4.72 -1.79
C GLN A 25 8.87 5.28 -1.73
N THR A 26 8.08 5.03 -2.77
CA THR A 26 6.68 5.43 -2.85
C THR A 26 5.85 4.75 -1.77
N ILE A 27 6.01 3.45 -1.55
CA ILE A 27 5.34 2.71 -0.48
C ILE A 27 5.79 3.24 0.89
N ARG A 28 7.10 3.46 1.11
CA ARG A 28 7.64 4.04 2.37
C ARG A 28 7.01 5.40 2.67
N ASN A 29 6.94 6.28 1.67
CA ASN A 29 6.34 7.62 1.82
C ASN A 29 4.86 7.53 2.23
N TYR A 30 4.11 6.60 1.62
CA TYR A 30 2.71 6.34 1.96
C TYR A 30 2.58 5.83 3.41
N THR A 31 3.33 4.78 3.79
CA THR A 31 3.23 4.18 5.13
C THR A 31 3.70 5.14 6.23
N ASP A 32 4.76 5.92 5.98
CA ASP A 32 5.26 6.94 6.90
C ASP A 32 4.29 8.13 7.00
N GLY A 33 3.66 8.50 5.89
CA GLY A 33 2.63 9.53 5.84
C GLY A 33 1.47 9.17 6.75
N ILE A 34 0.95 7.94 6.64
CA ILE A 34 -0.14 7.45 7.47
C ILE A 34 0.28 7.30 8.94
N ASN A 35 1.45 6.71 9.23
CA ASN A 35 1.92 6.45 10.60
C ASN A 35 2.13 7.73 11.43
N LYS A 36 2.24 8.89 10.79
CA LYS A 36 2.30 10.19 11.48
C LYS A 36 0.95 10.62 12.07
N HIS A 37 -0.14 9.95 11.72
CA HIS A 37 -1.48 10.27 12.21
C HIS A 37 -1.89 9.41 13.40
N ASP A 38 -2.78 9.98 14.20
CA ASP A 38 -3.23 9.40 15.45
C ASP A 38 -4.47 8.51 15.27
N PHE A 39 -4.31 7.21 15.53
CA PHE A 39 -5.38 6.20 15.47
C PHE A 39 -6.22 6.13 16.75
N ARG A 40 -5.89 6.86 17.83
CA ARG A 40 -6.56 6.74 19.14
C ARG A 40 -8.05 7.10 19.10
N SER A 41 -8.47 7.89 18.13
CA SER A 41 -9.88 8.27 17.95
C SER A 41 -10.67 7.27 17.08
N CYS A 42 -10.02 6.24 16.55
CA CYS A 42 -10.66 5.24 15.70
C CYS A 42 -11.22 4.06 16.52
N PRO A 43 -12.31 3.43 16.06
CA PRO A 43 -12.80 2.18 16.64
C PRO A 43 -11.71 1.11 16.69
N PRO A 44 -11.64 0.27 17.74
CA PRO A 44 -10.59 -0.76 17.87
C PRO A 44 -10.50 -1.70 16.67
N ASP A 45 -11.64 -2.09 16.09
CA ASP A 45 -11.67 -2.97 14.91
C ASP A 45 -11.12 -2.28 13.66
N PHE A 46 -11.44 -1.00 13.47
CA PHE A 46 -10.86 -0.19 12.39
C PHE A 46 -9.35 -0.05 12.57
N THR A 47 -8.90 0.32 13.77
CA THR A 47 -7.46 0.47 14.07
C THR A 47 -6.71 -0.83 13.79
N ARG A 48 -7.26 -1.97 14.21
CA ARG A 48 -6.68 -3.29 13.95
C ARG A 48 -6.60 -3.60 12.44
N ALA A 49 -7.71 -3.42 11.71
CA ALA A 49 -7.76 -3.68 10.27
C ALA A 49 -6.79 -2.75 9.50
N PHE A 50 -6.77 -1.46 9.83
CA PHE A 50 -5.92 -0.48 9.17
C PHE A 50 -4.43 -0.73 9.45
N THR A 51 -4.09 -1.14 10.69
CA THR A 51 -2.72 -1.52 11.04
C THR A 51 -2.26 -2.73 10.23
N ARG A 52 -3.13 -3.74 10.06
CA ARG A 52 -2.83 -4.89 9.19
C ARG A 52 -2.66 -4.49 7.72
N HIS A 53 -3.49 -3.56 7.23
CA HIS A 53 -3.36 -3.04 5.88
C HIS A 53 -2.02 -2.31 5.67
N LEU A 54 -1.61 -1.45 6.61
CA LEU A 54 -0.29 -0.83 6.57
C LEU A 54 0.84 -1.84 6.61
N GLN A 55 0.72 -2.88 7.44
CA GLN A 55 1.73 -3.94 7.48
C GLN A 55 1.84 -4.69 6.15
N ALA A 56 0.73 -4.97 5.48
CA ALA A 56 0.73 -5.60 4.15
C ALA A 56 1.50 -4.76 3.11
N TRP A 57 1.36 -3.43 3.16
CA TRP A 57 2.18 -2.52 2.35
C TRP A 57 3.66 -2.58 2.72
N ILE A 58 4.00 -2.57 4.01
CA ILE A 58 5.39 -2.65 4.49
C ILE A 58 6.05 -3.96 4.06
N ASP A 59 5.35 -5.08 4.16
CA ASP A 59 5.84 -6.41 3.79
C ASP A 59 6.14 -6.55 2.28
N MET A 60 5.53 -5.70 1.45
CA MET A 60 5.80 -5.63 0.02
C MET A 60 7.14 -4.94 -0.30
N ILE A 61 7.65 -4.07 0.59
CA ILE A 61 8.85 -3.26 0.34
C ILE A 61 10.08 -4.10 -0.05
N PRO A 62 10.47 -5.16 0.70
CA PRO A 62 11.66 -5.95 0.35
C PRO A 62 11.56 -6.63 -1.02
N PHE A 63 10.34 -6.90 -1.49
CA PHE A 63 10.11 -7.42 -2.83
C PHE A 63 10.35 -6.32 -3.87
N VAL A 64 9.68 -5.18 -3.75
CA VAL A 64 9.77 -4.09 -4.75
C VAL A 64 11.13 -3.38 -4.75
N GLU A 65 11.92 -3.49 -3.68
CA GLU A 65 13.32 -3.04 -3.65
C GLU A 65 14.22 -3.81 -4.62
N LYS A 66 13.85 -5.04 -5.00
CA LYS A 66 14.56 -5.80 -6.05
C LYS A 66 14.29 -5.25 -7.45
N HIS A 67 13.24 -4.45 -7.59
CA HIS A 67 12.77 -3.83 -8.83
C HIS A 67 12.88 -2.29 -8.77
N ASN A 68 13.90 -1.79 -8.08
CA ASN A 68 14.06 -0.37 -7.75
C ASN A 68 14.31 0.53 -8.97
N ASP A 69 14.55 -0.05 -10.14
CA ASP A 69 14.75 0.60 -11.43
C ASP A 69 13.44 0.81 -12.21
N LEU A 70 12.37 0.09 -11.88
CA LEU A 70 11.07 0.28 -12.53
C LEU A 70 10.50 1.68 -12.28
N ARG A 71 10.01 2.31 -13.35
CA ARG A 71 9.38 3.64 -13.33
C ARG A 71 8.11 3.64 -14.15
N GLY A 72 7.12 4.39 -13.70
CA GLY A 72 5.80 4.50 -14.32
C GLY A 72 4.71 4.53 -13.27
N GLU A 73 3.45 4.58 -13.70
CA GLU A 73 2.33 4.53 -12.77
C GLU A 73 2.29 3.20 -12.01
N MET A 74 1.97 3.25 -10.71
CA MET A 74 2.00 2.06 -9.84
C MET A 74 1.16 0.90 -10.39
N HIS A 75 -0.02 1.19 -10.95
CA HIS A 75 -0.89 0.16 -11.50
C HIS A 75 -0.25 -0.53 -12.73
N VAL A 76 0.49 0.21 -13.56
CA VAL A 76 1.25 -0.33 -14.69
C VAL A 76 2.41 -1.18 -14.18
N LEU A 77 3.13 -0.72 -13.16
CA LEU A 77 4.22 -1.49 -12.56
C LEU A 77 3.73 -2.80 -11.94
N PHE A 78 2.56 -2.76 -11.29
CA PHE A 78 1.93 -3.95 -10.74
C PHE A 78 1.54 -4.93 -11.84
N GLU A 79 0.93 -4.46 -12.94
CA GLU A 79 0.60 -5.32 -14.07
C GLU A 79 1.86 -5.98 -14.69
N GLN A 80 2.97 -5.24 -14.77
CA GLN A 80 4.25 -5.80 -15.21
C GLN A 80 4.77 -6.89 -14.26
N LEU A 81 4.70 -6.67 -12.95
CA LEU A 81 5.15 -7.62 -11.93
C LEU A 81 4.26 -8.88 -11.88
N GLU A 82 2.95 -8.75 -12.07
CA GLU A 82 2.00 -9.89 -12.11
C GLU A 82 2.19 -10.77 -13.35
N LYS A 83 2.69 -10.20 -14.46
CA LYS A 83 2.95 -10.92 -15.71
C LYS A 83 4.42 -11.33 -15.85
N GLY A 84 5.28 -10.89 -14.93
CA GLY A 84 6.72 -11.05 -14.97
C GLY A 84 7.23 -12.36 -14.36
N PRO A 85 8.56 -12.56 -14.36
CA PRO A 85 9.20 -13.76 -13.81
C PRO A 85 8.99 -13.92 -12.29
N ASP A 86 8.79 -12.81 -11.58
CA ASP A 86 8.61 -12.78 -10.12
C ASP A 86 7.14 -12.79 -9.68
N ALA A 87 6.21 -13.00 -10.61
CA ALA A 87 4.76 -12.99 -10.38
C ALA A 87 4.32 -13.92 -9.24
N ALA A 88 4.92 -15.10 -9.13
CA ALA A 88 4.61 -16.06 -8.07
C ALA A 88 4.87 -15.51 -6.66
N THR A 89 5.81 -14.57 -6.52
CA THR A 89 6.09 -13.87 -5.26
C THR A 89 5.25 -12.62 -5.11
N PHE A 90 5.01 -11.88 -6.21
CA PHE A 90 4.27 -10.63 -6.18
C PHE A 90 2.77 -10.81 -5.90
N ILE A 91 2.12 -11.75 -6.59
CA ILE A 91 0.66 -11.93 -6.53
C ILE A 91 0.16 -12.15 -5.10
N PRO A 92 0.78 -13.01 -4.25
CA PRO A 92 0.37 -13.16 -2.86
C PRO A 92 0.51 -11.88 -2.03
N LEU A 93 1.55 -11.07 -2.27
CA LEU A 93 1.75 -9.80 -1.56
C LEU A 93 0.67 -8.79 -1.95
N LEU A 94 0.38 -8.66 -3.25
CA LEU A 94 -0.68 -7.78 -3.74
C LEU A 94 -2.06 -8.24 -3.24
N ARG A 95 -2.33 -9.55 -3.24
CA ARG A 95 -3.56 -10.10 -2.67
C ARG A 95 -3.71 -9.75 -1.19
N ASN A 96 -2.65 -9.87 -0.40
CA ASN A 96 -2.70 -9.53 1.03
C ASN A 96 -3.06 -8.05 1.28
N VAL A 97 -2.59 -7.14 0.42
CA VAL A 97 -2.98 -5.72 0.46
C VAL A 97 -4.49 -5.56 0.21
N TRP A 98 -5.05 -6.26 -0.77
CA TRP A 98 -6.49 -6.22 -1.05
C TRP A 98 -7.34 -6.87 0.05
N ASP A 99 -6.92 -8.03 0.55
CA ASP A 99 -7.62 -8.77 1.60
C ASP A 99 -7.70 -7.93 2.89
N THR A 100 -6.60 -7.26 3.26
CA THR A 100 -6.58 -6.37 4.42
C THR A 100 -7.39 -5.09 4.22
N TRP A 101 -7.52 -4.59 2.99
CA TRP A 101 -8.42 -3.48 2.69
C TRP A 101 -9.90 -3.86 2.89
N ALA A 102 -10.29 -5.06 2.46
CA ALA A 102 -11.66 -5.55 2.69
C ALA A 102 -12.01 -5.62 4.19
N GLU A 103 -11.03 -5.92 5.05
CA GLU A 103 -11.22 -5.85 6.51
C GLU A 103 -11.42 -4.41 7.00
N VAL A 104 -10.71 -3.44 6.43
CA VAL A 104 -10.89 -2.01 6.74
C VAL A 104 -12.31 -1.57 6.36
N GLU A 105 -12.76 -1.91 5.16
CA GLU A 105 -14.11 -1.60 4.69
C GLU A 105 -15.20 -2.25 5.55
N ALA A 106 -14.97 -3.50 6.00
CA ALA A 106 -15.88 -4.18 6.91
C ALA A 106 -15.95 -3.49 8.28
N ALA A 107 -14.82 -2.98 8.78
CA ALA A 107 -14.75 -2.26 10.06
C ALA A 107 -15.29 -0.81 10.00
N MET A 108 -15.60 -0.30 8.80
CA MET A 108 -16.23 1.01 8.60
C MET A 108 -17.77 0.95 8.62
N LYS A 109 -18.36 -0.24 8.52
CA LYS A 109 -19.81 -0.49 8.55
C LYS A 109 -20.30 -0.61 9.98
#